data_AF-A0A7W0XSP3-F1
#
_entry.id   AF-A0A7W0XSP3-F1
#
_cell.length_a   1.000
_cell.length_b   1.000
_cell.length_c   1.000
_cell.angle_alpha   90.00
_cell.angle_beta   90.00
_cell.angle_gamma   90.00
#
_symmetry.space_group_name_H-M   'P 1'
#
loop_
_entity.id
_entity.type
_entity.pdbx_description
1 polymer ?
#
loop_
_entity_poly.entity_id
_entity_poly.type
_entity_poly.pdbx_seq_one_letter_code
_entity_poly.pdbx_strand_id
1 'polypeptide(L)'
;TTADAVDEAHTVTVSQLLNEYFAKEAGLEDWQLGLGHAFEINPDLPESFRLELAHAMLARELFPDAPLKWMPPTKHMTGDVFRGYLLDGFFNLVGAMTGQGILLVGMMTEAVVTPWLSDRDLALRNVRYVLDAAGKLHEDFRPAPGGFIASRAATVLGEAVDLLERIGDEGLLNAIGAGTFGITRRPADRGKGLDGVVVRAEGYHNPATELMEADLAREGAPR
;
A
#
# COMPACT_ATOMS: atom_id res chain seq x y z
N THR A 1 4.46 1.28 9.52
CA THR A 1 5.46 0.68 10.43
C THR A 1 5.62 1.43 11.75
N THR A 2 5.44 2.76 11.85
CA THR A 2 5.54 3.48 13.15
C THR A 2 4.19 3.81 13.76
N ALA A 3 3.27 4.35 12.97
CA ALA A 3 1.89 4.64 13.35
C ALA A 3 1.09 3.40 13.77
N ASP A 4 -0.03 3.63 14.46
CA ASP A 4 -1.04 2.58 14.66
C ASP A 4 -1.69 2.24 13.32
N ALA A 5 -1.64 0.96 12.92
CA ALA A 5 -2.10 0.52 11.61
C ALA A 5 -3.65 0.51 11.49
N VAL A 6 -4.36 0.45 12.62
CA VAL A 6 -5.83 0.54 12.62
C VAL A 6 -6.24 1.99 12.41
N ASP A 7 -5.68 2.90 13.19
CA ASP A 7 -6.09 4.31 13.15
C ASP A 7 -5.66 5.00 11.84
N GLU A 8 -4.50 4.64 11.30
CA GLU A 8 -3.90 5.31 10.12
C GLU A 8 -4.18 4.60 8.79
N ALA A 9 -5.11 3.65 8.76
CA ALA A 9 -5.48 2.91 7.55
C ALA A 9 -6.00 3.84 6.43
N HIS A 10 -6.72 4.89 6.81
CA HIS A 10 -7.23 5.90 5.87
C HIS A 10 -6.09 6.71 5.24
N THR A 11 -5.05 7.06 6.00
CA THR A 11 -3.84 7.73 5.48
C THR A 11 -3.12 6.89 4.42
N VAL A 12 -3.08 5.56 4.60
CA VAL A 12 -2.53 4.63 3.58
C VAL A 12 -3.38 4.66 2.31
N THR A 13 -4.71 4.57 2.45
CA THR A 13 -5.66 4.62 1.33
C THR A 13 -5.54 5.94 0.55
N VAL A 14 -5.48 7.08 1.24
CA VAL A 14 -5.25 8.40 0.62
C VAL A 14 -3.91 8.44 -0.11
N SER A 15 -2.85 7.90 0.48
CA SER A 15 -1.55 7.81 -0.17
C SER A 15 -1.61 7.00 -1.45
N GLN A 16 -2.32 5.86 -1.46
CA GLN A 16 -2.49 5.04 -2.67
C GLN A 16 -3.26 5.79 -3.76
N LEU A 17 -4.39 6.42 -3.44
CA LEU A 17 -5.20 7.20 -4.38
C LEU A 17 -4.43 8.39 -4.97
N LEU A 18 -3.68 9.13 -4.15
CA LEU A 18 -2.83 10.23 -4.65
C LEU A 18 -1.72 9.72 -5.57
N ASN A 19 -1.09 8.59 -5.24
CA ASN A 19 -0.05 8.01 -6.09
C ASN A 19 -0.62 7.48 -7.42
N GLU A 20 -1.81 6.87 -7.40
CA GLU A 20 -2.52 6.48 -8.63
C GLU A 20 -2.79 7.70 -9.50
N TYR A 21 -3.41 8.75 -8.93
CA TYR A 21 -3.72 9.98 -9.64
C TYR A 21 -2.48 10.58 -10.31
N PHE A 22 -1.39 10.80 -9.55
CA PHE A 22 -0.17 11.38 -10.12
C PHE A 22 0.53 10.46 -11.12
N ALA A 23 0.43 9.14 -10.96
CA ALA A 23 1.00 8.21 -11.93
C ALA A 23 0.20 8.23 -13.24
N LYS A 24 -1.13 8.32 -13.18
CA LYS A 24 -2.00 8.49 -14.35
C LYS A 24 -1.76 9.81 -15.07
N GLU A 25 -1.61 10.91 -14.31
CA GLU A 25 -1.20 12.21 -14.87
C GLU A 25 0.17 12.15 -15.58
N ALA A 26 1.06 11.26 -15.13
CA ALA A 26 2.34 10.99 -15.77
C ALA A 26 2.28 9.96 -16.91
N GLY A 27 1.08 9.47 -17.26
CA GLY A 27 0.85 8.53 -18.35
C GLY A 27 1.12 7.06 -18.03
N LEU A 28 1.16 6.67 -16.74
CA LEU A 28 1.32 5.26 -16.36
C LEU A 28 -0.02 4.52 -16.41
N GLU A 29 0.05 3.28 -16.87
CA GLU A 29 -1.09 2.34 -16.88
C GLU A 29 -1.23 1.59 -15.55
N ASP A 30 -2.43 1.06 -15.28
CA ASP A 30 -2.73 0.40 -13.99
C ASP A 30 -1.79 -0.76 -13.68
N TRP A 31 -1.43 -1.54 -14.70
CA TRP A 31 -0.52 -2.68 -14.57
C TRP A 31 0.92 -2.26 -14.18
N GLN A 32 1.26 -0.97 -14.25
CA GLN A 32 2.55 -0.41 -13.84
C GLN A 32 2.52 0.13 -12.40
N LEU A 33 1.34 0.19 -11.77
CA LEU A 33 1.15 0.81 -10.46
C LEU A 33 1.34 -0.20 -9.32
N GLY A 34 2.58 -0.37 -8.86
CA GLY A 34 2.92 -1.20 -7.70
C GLY A 34 2.53 -0.58 -6.34
N LEU A 35 1.26 -0.21 -6.16
CA LEU A 35 0.75 0.45 -4.96
C LEU A 35 0.88 -0.47 -3.73
N GLY A 36 1.45 0.06 -2.65
CA GLY A 36 1.85 -0.73 -1.49
C GLY A 36 0.90 -0.63 -0.29
N HIS A 37 0.75 -1.74 0.43
CA HIS A 37 0.13 -1.83 1.75
C HIS A 37 0.72 -3.03 2.52
N ALA A 38 0.48 -3.11 3.83
CA ALA A 38 1.18 -4.04 4.70
C ALA A 38 0.27 -4.66 5.76
N PHE A 39 0.61 -5.89 6.17
CA PHE A 39 0.01 -6.59 7.29
C PHE A 39 0.69 -6.16 8.61
N GLU A 40 0.23 -5.07 9.21
CA GLU A 40 0.91 -4.39 10.34
C GLU A 40 0.02 -4.08 11.54
N ILE A 41 -1.20 -4.60 11.58
CA ILE A 41 -2.08 -4.52 12.75
C ILE A 41 -1.51 -5.40 13.86
N ASN A 42 -1.52 -4.88 15.09
CA ASN A 42 -1.04 -5.60 16.25
C ASN A 42 -1.75 -6.96 16.37
N PRO A 43 -1.03 -8.10 16.31
CA PRO A 43 -1.63 -9.43 16.35
C PRO A 43 -2.31 -9.76 17.69
N ASP A 44 -2.00 -9.03 18.77
CA ASP A 44 -2.67 -9.20 20.07
C ASP A 44 -4.04 -8.51 20.14
N LEU A 45 -4.41 -7.70 19.13
CA LEU A 45 -5.75 -7.13 19.05
C LEU A 45 -6.77 -8.22 18.71
N PRO A 46 -7.91 -8.28 19.42
CA PRO A 46 -9.03 -9.15 19.03
C PRO A 46 -9.45 -8.87 17.59
N GLU A 47 -9.73 -9.94 16.84
CA GLU A 47 -10.16 -9.86 15.44
C GLU A 47 -9.15 -9.18 14.49
N SER A 48 -7.87 -9.05 14.87
CA SER A 48 -6.80 -8.43 14.07
C SER A 48 -6.75 -8.96 12.64
N PHE A 49 -6.87 -10.27 12.44
CA PHE A 49 -6.91 -10.89 11.11
C PHE A 49 -8.07 -10.38 10.24
N ARG A 50 -9.26 -10.15 10.82
CA ARG A 50 -10.41 -9.64 10.06
C ARG A 50 -10.25 -8.17 9.71
N LEU A 51 -9.56 -7.39 10.56
CA LEU A 51 -9.21 -6.01 10.26
C LEU A 51 -8.24 -5.97 9.07
N GLU A 52 -7.19 -6.79 9.11
CA GLU A 52 -6.21 -6.92 8.01
C GLU A 52 -6.89 -7.32 6.70
N LEU A 53 -7.75 -8.33 6.77
CA LEU A 53 -8.51 -8.78 5.61
C LEU A 53 -9.41 -7.68 5.04
N ALA A 54 -10.05 -6.87 5.90
CA ALA A 54 -10.88 -5.75 5.47
C ALA A 54 -10.06 -4.67 4.75
N HIS A 55 -8.89 -4.31 5.27
CA HIS A 55 -8.00 -3.33 4.66
C HIS A 55 -7.44 -3.84 3.32
N ALA A 56 -7.01 -5.10 3.27
CA ALA A 56 -6.47 -5.68 2.05
C ALA A 56 -7.53 -5.83 0.94
N MET A 57 -8.78 -6.15 1.32
CA MET A 57 -9.91 -6.17 0.39
C MET A 57 -10.24 -4.79 -0.14
N LEU A 58 -10.27 -3.77 0.73
CA LEU A 58 -10.49 -2.39 0.30
C LEU A 58 -9.48 -1.98 -0.78
N ALA A 59 -8.18 -2.24 -0.56
CA ALA A 59 -7.16 -1.91 -1.55
C ALA A 59 -7.38 -2.64 -2.88
N ARG A 60 -7.73 -3.94 -2.85
CA ARG A 60 -8.02 -4.69 -4.09
C ARG A 60 -9.26 -4.16 -4.81
N GLU A 61 -10.32 -3.79 -4.09
CA GLU A 61 -11.54 -3.25 -4.69
C GLU A 61 -11.31 -1.87 -5.32
N LEU A 62 -10.49 -1.01 -4.70
CA LEU A 62 -10.14 0.29 -5.25
C LEU A 62 -9.25 0.18 -6.49
N PHE A 63 -8.33 -0.78 -6.51
CA PHE A 63 -7.33 -0.93 -7.57
C PHE A 63 -7.38 -2.34 -8.19
N PRO A 64 -8.44 -2.68 -8.96
CA PRO A 64 -8.64 -4.04 -9.46
C PRO A 64 -7.53 -4.51 -10.40
N ASP A 65 -7.01 -3.63 -11.25
CA ASP A 65 -6.03 -3.96 -12.29
C ASP A 65 -4.58 -3.69 -11.89
N ALA A 66 -4.36 -3.05 -10.73
CA ALA A 66 -3.03 -2.74 -10.24
C ALA A 66 -2.32 -3.98 -9.63
N PRO A 67 -1.01 -4.18 -9.88
CA PRO A 67 -0.23 -5.22 -9.25
C PRO A 67 0.15 -4.82 -7.81
N LEU A 68 -0.86 -4.80 -6.92
CA LEU A 68 -0.70 -4.37 -5.54
C LEU A 68 0.45 -5.09 -4.83
N LYS A 69 1.32 -4.29 -4.20
CA LYS A 69 2.46 -4.76 -3.43
C LYS A 69 2.04 -5.01 -1.98
N TRP A 70 1.98 -6.28 -1.61
CA TRP A 70 1.60 -6.74 -0.28
C TRP A 70 2.83 -7.04 0.57
N MET A 71 2.96 -6.36 1.71
CA MET A 71 4.15 -6.38 2.55
C MET A 71 3.89 -7.08 3.89
N PRO A 72 4.86 -7.85 4.39
CA PRO A 72 4.71 -8.67 5.59
C PRO A 72 4.74 -7.82 6.86
N PRO A 73 4.37 -8.38 8.01
CA PRO A 73 4.55 -7.73 9.31
C PRO A 73 6.01 -7.45 9.60
N THR A 74 6.31 -6.27 10.12
CA THR A 74 7.65 -5.92 10.61
C THR A 74 7.60 -5.32 12.01
N LYS A 75 6.64 -4.43 12.29
CA LYS A 75 6.52 -3.72 13.57
C LYS A 75 6.30 -4.66 14.75
N HIS A 76 5.51 -5.71 14.53
CA HIS A 76 5.09 -6.65 15.56
C HIS A 76 5.86 -7.98 15.54
N MET A 77 6.86 -8.09 14.67
CA MET A 77 7.78 -9.21 14.68
C MET A 77 8.71 -9.12 15.90
N THR A 78 9.06 -10.27 16.47
CA THR A 78 9.90 -10.36 17.68
C THR A 78 10.94 -11.47 17.50
N GLY A 79 11.74 -11.75 18.55
CA GLY A 79 12.64 -12.91 18.55
C GLY A 79 11.94 -14.27 18.63
N ASP A 80 10.62 -14.32 18.84
CA ASP A 80 9.85 -15.56 18.77
C ASP A 80 9.57 -15.92 17.30
N VAL A 81 10.52 -16.66 16.71
CA VAL A 81 10.46 -17.12 15.32
C VAL A 81 9.28 -18.07 15.06
N PHE A 82 8.75 -18.75 16.07
CA PHE A 82 7.60 -19.66 15.87
C PHE A 82 6.31 -18.87 15.70
N ARG A 83 6.12 -17.86 16.55
CA ARG A 83 5.03 -16.90 16.40
C ARG A 83 5.16 -16.11 15.11
N GLY A 84 6.36 -15.64 14.76
CA GLY A 84 6.62 -14.93 13.51
C GLY A 84 6.27 -15.76 12.28
N TYR A 85 6.67 -17.03 12.24
CA TYR A 85 6.34 -17.93 11.14
C TYR A 85 4.82 -18.19 10.99
N LEU A 86 4.09 -18.28 12.10
CA LEU A 86 2.63 -18.36 12.07
C LEU A 86 2.00 -17.06 11.52
N LEU A 87 2.51 -15.91 11.96
CA LEU A 87 2.03 -14.60 11.51
C LEU A 87 2.27 -14.41 10.00
N ASP A 88 3.43 -14.82 9.50
CA ASP A 88 3.72 -14.85 8.06
C ASP A 88 2.74 -15.75 7.30
N GLY A 89 2.28 -16.86 7.90
CA GLY A 89 1.24 -17.72 7.34
C GLY A 89 -0.10 -16.99 7.19
N PHE A 90 -0.50 -16.19 8.18
CA PHE A 90 -1.71 -15.36 8.10
C PHE A 90 -1.56 -14.22 7.08
N PHE A 91 -0.39 -13.58 7.02
CA PHE A 91 -0.06 -12.61 5.97
C PHE A 91 -0.23 -13.22 4.57
N ASN A 92 0.34 -14.41 4.34
CA ASN A 92 0.20 -15.14 3.08
C ASN A 92 -1.27 -15.46 2.76
N LEU A 93 -2.04 -15.84 3.78
CA LEU A 93 -3.46 -16.18 3.62
C LEU A 93 -4.29 -14.96 3.23
N VAL A 94 -4.11 -13.80 3.87
CA VAL A 94 -4.79 -12.56 3.46
C VAL A 94 -4.41 -12.20 2.03
N GLY A 95 -3.13 -12.32 1.67
CA GLY A 95 -2.65 -12.09 0.31
C GLY A 95 -3.37 -12.97 -0.72
N ALA A 96 -3.49 -14.27 -0.43
CA ALA A 96 -4.19 -15.23 -1.28
C ALA A 96 -5.71 -14.99 -1.34
N MET A 97 -6.35 -14.67 -0.21
CA MET A 97 -7.80 -14.43 -0.11
C MET A 97 -8.26 -13.14 -0.80
N THR A 98 -7.36 -12.19 -1.02
CA THR A 98 -7.67 -10.87 -1.61
C THR A 98 -6.99 -10.64 -2.96
N GLY A 99 -6.37 -11.67 -3.54
CA GLY A 99 -5.75 -11.60 -4.86
C GLY A 99 -4.64 -10.57 -4.96
N GLN A 100 -3.77 -10.44 -3.96
CA GLN A 100 -2.64 -9.49 -4.00
C GLN A 100 -1.63 -9.88 -5.09
N GLY A 101 -1.05 -8.88 -5.76
CA GLY A 101 -0.24 -9.10 -6.97
C GLY A 101 1.23 -9.43 -6.66
N ILE A 102 1.94 -8.48 -6.05
CA ILE A 102 3.36 -8.60 -5.72
C ILE A 102 3.50 -8.93 -4.23
N LEU A 103 3.84 -10.18 -3.91
CA LEU A 103 4.05 -10.63 -2.54
C LEU A 103 5.50 -10.40 -2.09
N LEU A 104 5.72 -9.51 -1.12
CA LEU A 104 7.00 -9.41 -0.42
C LEU A 104 7.01 -10.47 0.70
N VAL A 105 7.84 -11.49 0.55
CA VAL A 105 7.84 -12.65 1.46
C VAL A 105 8.34 -12.25 2.85
N GLY A 106 7.53 -12.50 3.88
CA GLY A 106 7.86 -12.31 5.29
C GLY A 106 8.91 -13.29 5.79
N MET A 107 9.62 -12.89 6.85
CA MET A 107 10.69 -13.67 7.45
C MET A 107 10.42 -13.82 8.94
N MET A 108 10.40 -15.05 9.43
CA MET A 108 10.28 -15.34 10.85
C MET A 108 11.41 -14.72 11.70
N THR A 109 12.53 -14.38 11.06
CA THR A 109 13.71 -13.74 11.65
C THR A 109 13.76 -12.22 11.42
N GLU A 110 12.70 -11.58 10.93
CA GLU A 110 12.62 -10.14 10.58
C GLU A 110 13.19 -9.23 11.69
N ALA A 111 12.81 -9.49 12.95
CA ALA A 111 13.25 -8.67 14.09
C ALA A 111 14.62 -9.09 14.68
N VAL A 112 15.33 -10.02 14.05
CA VAL A 112 16.55 -10.63 14.57
C VAL A 112 17.74 -10.34 13.67
N VAL A 113 17.67 -10.71 12.39
CA VAL A 113 18.79 -10.63 11.45
C VAL A 113 18.30 -10.66 10.01
N THR A 114 19.11 -10.11 9.10
CA THR A 114 18.91 -10.35 7.65
C THR A 114 18.84 -11.86 7.37
N PRO A 115 17.82 -12.33 6.62
CA PRO A 115 17.47 -13.73 6.54
C PRO A 115 18.54 -14.59 5.89
N TRP A 116 18.82 -15.73 6.53
CA TRP A 116 19.72 -16.77 6.03
C TRP A 116 19.07 -17.60 4.91
N LEU A 117 19.83 -18.52 4.33
CA LEU A 117 19.30 -19.45 3.32
C LEU A 117 18.18 -20.34 3.88
N SER A 118 18.31 -20.81 5.13
CA SER A 118 17.28 -21.60 5.81
C SER A 118 15.98 -20.83 5.98
N ASP A 119 16.07 -19.56 6.36
CA ASP A 119 14.91 -18.71 6.63
C ASP A 119 14.14 -18.46 5.33
N ARG A 120 14.86 -18.18 4.25
CA ARG A 120 14.29 -18.02 2.91
C ARG A 120 13.62 -19.30 2.41
N ASP A 121 14.25 -20.45 2.60
CA ASP A 121 13.67 -21.75 2.22
C ASP A 121 12.38 -22.03 3.02
N LEU A 122 12.40 -21.83 4.34
CA LEU A 122 11.21 -21.98 5.18
C LEU A 122 10.10 -21.00 4.78
N ALA A 123 10.42 -19.73 4.53
CA ALA A 123 9.44 -18.74 4.11
C ALA A 123 8.80 -19.09 2.76
N LEU A 124 9.59 -19.56 1.78
CA LEU A 124 9.05 -20.02 0.50
C LEU A 124 8.18 -21.28 0.63
N ARG A 125 8.51 -22.20 1.53
CA ARG A 125 7.66 -23.36 1.84
C ARG A 125 6.32 -22.92 2.45
N ASN A 126 6.33 -21.94 3.35
CA ASN A 126 5.11 -21.35 3.92
C ASN A 126 4.22 -20.75 2.82
N VAL A 127 4.80 -19.89 1.97
CA VAL A 127 4.10 -19.27 0.84
C VAL A 127 3.50 -20.34 -0.08
N ARG A 128 4.30 -21.34 -0.50
CA ARG A 128 3.82 -22.41 -1.39
C ARG A 128 2.70 -23.20 -0.75
N TYR A 129 2.82 -23.56 0.54
CA TYR A 129 1.76 -24.26 1.25
C TYR A 129 0.44 -23.49 1.23
N VAL A 130 0.47 -22.19 1.56
CA VAL A 130 -0.75 -21.35 1.58
C VAL A 130 -1.33 -21.15 0.18
N LEU A 131 -0.49 -20.91 -0.83
CA LEU A 131 -0.96 -20.77 -2.21
C LEU A 131 -1.56 -22.06 -2.76
N ASP A 132 -0.95 -23.21 -2.49
CA ASP A 132 -1.48 -24.51 -2.92
C ASP A 132 -2.80 -24.84 -2.21
N ALA A 133 -2.94 -24.48 -0.93
CA ALA A 133 -4.13 -24.79 -0.13
C ALA A 133 -5.29 -23.79 -0.31
N ALA A 134 -4.99 -22.50 -0.52
CA ALA A 134 -5.97 -21.41 -0.45
C ALA A 134 -5.80 -20.34 -1.56
N GLY A 135 -4.91 -20.53 -2.54
CA GLY A 135 -4.63 -19.53 -3.59
C GLY A 135 -5.84 -19.12 -4.43
N LYS A 136 -6.82 -20.01 -4.58
CA LYS A 136 -8.08 -19.74 -5.29
C LYS A 136 -9.22 -19.27 -4.39
N LEU A 137 -8.99 -19.13 -3.08
CA LEU A 137 -10.05 -18.82 -2.13
C LEU A 137 -10.71 -17.45 -2.41
N HIS A 138 -9.99 -16.52 -3.03
CA HIS A 138 -10.55 -15.23 -3.47
C HIS A 138 -11.68 -15.36 -4.51
N GLU A 139 -11.77 -16.47 -5.26
CA GLU A 139 -12.86 -16.72 -6.22
C GLU A 139 -14.20 -17.02 -5.50
N ASP A 140 -14.11 -17.70 -4.35
CA ASP A 140 -15.26 -18.17 -3.56
C ASP A 140 -15.60 -17.24 -2.39
N PHE A 141 -14.59 -16.57 -1.83
CA PHE A 141 -14.73 -15.75 -0.64
C PHE A 141 -15.44 -14.44 -0.94
N ARG A 142 -16.63 -14.26 -0.35
CA ARG A 142 -17.37 -13.00 -0.36
C ARG A 142 -17.78 -12.64 1.06
N PRO A 143 -17.29 -11.54 1.63
CA PRO A 143 -17.77 -11.04 2.91
C PRO A 143 -19.28 -10.86 2.89
N ALA A 144 -19.94 -11.20 3.99
CA ALA A 144 -21.38 -10.96 4.13
C ALA A 144 -21.66 -9.45 3.98
N PRO A 145 -22.66 -9.03 3.18
CA PRO A 145 -23.09 -7.64 3.12
C PRO A 145 -23.44 -7.12 4.52
N GLY A 146 -22.91 -5.95 4.90
CA GLY A 146 -23.07 -5.38 6.25
C GLY A 146 -22.34 -6.13 7.36
N GLY A 147 -21.60 -7.20 7.04
CA GLY A 147 -20.71 -7.88 7.96
C GLY A 147 -19.49 -7.02 8.30
N PHE A 148 -18.79 -7.39 9.37
CA PHE A 148 -17.66 -6.62 9.91
C PHE A 148 -16.62 -6.21 8.86
N ILE A 149 -16.21 -7.12 7.98
CA ILE A 149 -15.16 -6.86 6.98
C ILE A 149 -15.60 -5.75 6.03
N ALA A 150 -16.80 -5.86 5.46
CA ALA A 150 -17.37 -4.85 4.59
C ALA A 150 -17.58 -3.52 5.32
N SER A 151 -18.10 -3.55 6.55
CA SER A 151 -18.31 -2.35 7.36
C SER A 151 -16.99 -1.64 7.68
N ARG A 152 -15.93 -2.38 8.01
CA ARG A 152 -14.62 -1.81 8.29
C ARG A 152 -13.99 -1.19 7.04
N ALA A 153 -14.07 -1.86 5.89
CA ALA A 153 -13.60 -1.31 4.62
C ALA A 153 -14.32 0.00 4.28
N ALA A 154 -15.64 0.04 4.45
CA ALA A 154 -16.44 1.25 4.24
C ALA A 154 -16.06 2.40 5.20
N THR A 155 -15.79 2.10 6.48
CA THR A 155 -15.31 3.10 7.44
C THR A 155 -13.99 3.72 6.98
N VAL A 156 -13.00 2.90 6.64
CA VAL A 156 -11.67 3.38 6.21
C VAL A 156 -11.78 4.20 4.92
N LEU A 157 -12.63 3.78 3.98
CA LEU A 157 -12.88 4.54 2.76
C LEU A 157 -13.52 5.92 3.07
N GLY A 158 -14.50 5.97 3.97
CA GLY A 158 -15.12 7.23 4.39
C GLY A 158 -14.10 8.18 5.03
N GLU A 159 -13.29 7.67 5.96
CA GLU A 159 -12.20 8.44 6.59
C GLU A 159 -11.16 8.94 5.56
N ALA A 160 -10.89 8.16 4.52
CA ALA A 160 -9.98 8.54 3.44
C ALA A 160 -10.56 9.67 2.57
N VAL A 161 -11.87 9.61 2.27
CA VAL A 161 -12.59 10.69 1.57
C VAL A 161 -12.56 11.97 2.40
N ASP A 162 -12.91 11.91 3.68
CA ASP A 162 -12.88 13.07 4.59
C ASP A 162 -11.47 13.69 4.66
N LEU A 163 -10.42 12.87 4.65
CA LEU A 163 -9.04 13.35 4.62
C LEU A 163 -8.67 14.00 3.28
N LEU A 164 -9.10 13.43 2.16
CA LEU A 164 -8.89 14.02 0.83
C LEU A 164 -9.60 15.37 0.68
N GLU A 165 -10.82 15.53 1.21
CA GLU A 165 -11.53 16.81 1.21
C GLU A 165 -10.74 17.89 1.95
N ARG A 166 -10.22 17.59 3.14
CA ARG A 166 -9.34 18.52 3.88
C ARG A 166 -8.06 18.85 3.12
N ILE A 167 -7.44 17.86 2.47
CA ILE A 167 -6.26 18.08 1.63
C ILE A 167 -6.61 18.99 0.44
N GLY A 168 -7.79 18.83 -0.15
CA GLY A 168 -8.30 19.68 -1.24
C GLY A 168 -8.49 21.13 -0.80
N ASP A 169 -9.06 21.35 0.39
CA ASP A 169 -9.28 22.69 0.96
C ASP A 169 -7.97 23.42 1.32
N GLU A 170 -7.00 22.70 1.90
CA GLU A 170 -5.74 23.27 2.38
C GLU A 170 -4.67 23.34 1.26
N GLY A 171 -4.74 22.45 0.27
CA GLY A 171 -3.71 22.16 -0.72
C GLY A 171 -2.66 21.16 -0.22
N LEU A 172 -2.22 20.23 -1.09
CA LEU A 172 -1.37 19.09 -0.73
C LEU A 172 -0.08 19.48 0.02
N LEU A 173 0.67 20.48 -0.45
CA LEU A 173 1.92 20.89 0.19
C LEU A 173 1.68 21.49 1.59
N ASN A 174 0.56 22.22 1.77
CA ASN A 174 0.19 22.78 3.06
C ASN A 174 -0.26 21.68 4.02
N ALA A 175 -1.07 20.72 3.55
CA ALA A 175 -1.52 19.58 4.34
C ALA A 175 -0.33 18.74 4.85
N ILE A 176 0.70 18.52 4.02
CA ILE A 176 1.95 17.85 4.43
C ILE A 176 2.74 18.70 5.42
N GLY A 177 2.83 20.02 5.21
CA GLY A 177 3.51 20.95 6.12
C GLY A 177 2.85 21.04 7.49
N ALA A 178 1.52 21.01 7.53
CA ALA A 178 0.71 21.06 8.74
C ALA A 178 0.61 19.70 9.45
N GLY A 179 0.94 18.60 8.78
CA GLY A 179 0.75 17.24 9.29
C GLY A 179 -0.70 16.77 9.23
N THR A 180 -1.55 17.44 8.43
CA THR A 180 -2.89 16.98 8.07
C THR A 180 -2.79 15.68 7.27
N PHE A 181 -1.78 15.57 6.39
CA PHE A 181 -1.45 14.37 5.64
C PHE A 181 -0.03 13.90 5.95
N GLY A 182 0.07 12.68 6.50
CA GLY A 182 1.33 12.09 6.93
C GLY A 182 1.79 12.58 8.31
N ILE A 183 2.36 11.65 9.08
CA ILE A 183 2.71 11.87 10.50
C ILE A 183 3.84 12.89 10.68
N THR A 184 4.74 12.99 9.69
CA THR A 184 5.91 13.86 9.77
C THR A 184 5.65 15.17 9.04
N ARG A 185 5.58 16.28 9.79
CA ARG A 185 5.47 17.63 9.25
C ARG A 185 6.68 17.97 8.37
N ARG A 186 6.42 18.43 7.15
CA ARG A 186 7.46 18.86 6.19
C ARG A 186 7.09 20.21 5.58
N PRO A 187 7.60 21.33 6.12
CA PRO A 187 7.34 22.65 5.56
C PRO A 187 7.79 22.73 4.09
N ALA A 188 6.96 23.34 3.24
CA ALA A 188 7.21 23.43 1.79
C ALA A 188 8.44 24.27 1.43
N ASP A 189 8.87 25.17 2.33
CA ASP A 189 9.99 26.10 2.16
C ASP A 189 11.31 25.57 2.76
N ARG A 190 11.35 24.28 3.16
CA ARG A 190 12.53 23.66 3.79
C ARG A 190 12.75 22.24 3.28
N GLY A 191 13.90 21.67 3.65
CA GLY A 191 14.27 20.30 3.33
C GLY A 191 15.48 20.23 2.39
N LYS A 192 16.01 19.02 2.23
CA LYS A 192 17.16 18.79 1.35
C LYS A 192 16.72 18.88 -0.11
N GLY A 193 17.46 19.64 -0.92
CA GLY A 193 17.26 19.75 -2.38
C GLY A 193 16.48 20.99 -2.84
N LEU A 194 15.96 21.81 -1.92
CA LEU A 194 15.18 23.01 -2.28
C LEU A 194 15.99 24.00 -3.13
N ASP A 195 17.27 24.22 -2.82
CA ASP A 195 18.16 25.14 -3.56
C ASP A 195 18.36 24.72 -5.04
N GLY A 196 18.00 23.48 -5.41
CA GLY A 196 18.05 22.98 -6.78
C GLY A 196 16.77 23.22 -7.59
N VAL A 197 15.70 23.71 -6.96
CA VAL A 197 14.43 24.00 -7.64
C VAL A 197 14.51 25.38 -8.28
N VAL A 198 14.39 25.43 -9.61
CA VAL A 198 14.48 26.66 -10.39
C VAL A 198 13.25 26.87 -11.26
N VAL A 199 12.83 28.13 -11.40
CA VAL A 199 11.76 28.50 -12.34
C VAL A 199 12.27 28.33 -13.76
N ARG A 200 11.47 27.68 -14.61
CA ARG A 200 11.78 27.55 -16.05
C ARG A 200 11.76 28.93 -16.70
N ALA A 201 12.84 29.29 -17.39
CA ALA A 201 12.91 30.53 -18.15
C ALA A 201 12.03 30.45 -19.41
N GLU A 202 11.70 31.61 -19.98
CA GLU A 202 11.09 31.67 -21.31
C GLU A 202 12.02 30.97 -22.32
N GLY A 203 11.46 30.08 -23.15
CA GLY A 203 12.22 29.25 -24.08
C GLY A 203 12.84 27.98 -23.47
N TYR A 204 12.53 27.63 -22.22
CA TYR A 204 12.88 26.32 -21.67
C TYR A 204 12.32 25.21 -22.57
N HIS A 205 13.18 24.26 -22.95
CA HIS A 205 12.85 23.15 -23.84
C HIS A 205 13.37 21.84 -23.25
N ASN A 206 12.52 20.82 -23.21
CA ASN A 206 12.86 19.49 -22.74
C ASN A 206 12.43 18.44 -23.79
N PRO A 207 13.33 18.09 -24.73
CA PRO A 207 12.99 17.16 -25.80
C PRO A 207 12.68 15.75 -25.30
N ALA A 208 13.18 15.36 -24.13
CA ALA A 208 12.87 14.04 -23.56
C ALA A 208 11.40 13.94 -23.14
N THR A 209 10.88 14.96 -22.47
CA THR A 209 9.47 15.01 -22.08
C THR A 209 8.56 15.09 -23.31
N GLU A 210 8.90 15.90 -24.30
CA GLU A 210 8.12 15.99 -25.55
C GLU A 210 8.04 14.64 -26.29
N LEU A 211 9.14 13.88 -26.35
CA LEU A 211 9.15 12.55 -26.95
C LEU A 211 8.27 11.57 -26.17
N MET A 212 8.38 11.56 -24.84
CA MET A 212 7.58 10.69 -23.97
C MET A 212 6.08 11.00 -24.07
N GLU A 213 5.70 12.28 -24.03
CA GLU A 213 4.31 12.73 -24.16
C GLU A 213 3.73 12.47 -25.56
N ALA A 214 4.54 12.63 -26.61
CA ALA A 214 4.10 12.37 -27.98
C ALA A 214 3.86 10.87 -28.24
N ASP A 215 4.59 9.98 -27.57
CA ASP A 215 4.35 8.54 -27.66
C ASP A 215 3.07 8.16 -26.90
N LEU A 216 2.84 8.71 -25.69
CA LEU A 216 1.58 8.54 -24.94
C LEU A 216 0.35 8.97 -25.75
N ALA A 217 0.44 10.11 -26.47
CA ALA A 217 -0.65 10.61 -27.30
C ALA A 217 -0.95 9.72 -28.53
N ARG A 218 0.03 8.94 -29.02
CA ARG A 218 -0.15 8.02 -30.15
C ARG A 218 -0.78 6.68 -29.74
N GLU A 219 -0.58 6.26 -28.49
CA GLU A 219 -1.11 5.00 -27.95
C GLU A 219 -2.58 5.11 -27.50
N GLY A 220 -3.16 6.32 -27.50
CA GLY A 220 -4.57 6.53 -27.17
C GLY A 220 -4.87 6.44 -25.67
N ALA A 221 -3.86 6.65 -24.82
CA ALA A 221 -4.03 6.72 -23.37
C ALA A 221 -5.13 7.75 -23.02
N PRO A 222 -6.12 7.38 -22.19
CA PRO A 222 -7.16 8.32 -21.78
C PRO A 222 -6.51 9.47 -21.01
N ARG A 223 -6.88 10.70 -21.37
CA ARG A 223 -6.59 11.91 -20.58
C ARG A 223 -7.53 11.98 -19.39
#